data_AF-A0A2I2MBJ2-F1
#
_entry.id   AF-A0A2I2MBJ2-F1
#
_cell.length_a   1.000
_cell.length_b   1.000
_cell.length_c   1.000
_cell.angle_alpha   90.00
_cell.angle_beta   90.00
_cell.angle_gamma   90.00
#
_symmetry.space_group_name_H-M   'P 1'
#
loop_
_entity.id
_entity.type
_entity.pdbx_description
1 polymer ?
#
loop_
_entity_poly.entity_id
_entity_poly.type
_entity_poly.pdbx_seq_one_letter_code
_entity_poly.pdbx_strand_id
1 'polypeptide(L)'
;MFALFLLITFAPMEKLRQRWGLKTNWDVIAVLIVFSINGSFASWVAKPITAFIGISSETTSPWIYWPIRILLIFPIYQSTLPLVGWLFGQFKFFWAFEKKFLGRLGLGFLFKDKN
;
A
#
# COMPACT_ATOMS: atom_id res chain seq x y z
N MET A 1 11.10 25.59 23.67
CA MET A 1 10.57 24.21 23.77
C MET A 1 9.26 24.03 23.00
N PHE A 2 8.21 24.81 23.26
CA PHE A 2 6.92 24.72 22.54
C PHE A 2 7.02 24.94 21.01
N ALA A 3 7.75 25.97 20.56
CA ALA A 3 7.93 26.22 19.12
C ALA A 3 8.69 25.08 18.40
N LEU A 4 9.66 24.46 19.07
CA LEU A 4 10.43 23.33 18.54
C LEU A 4 9.54 22.08 18.39
N PHE A 5 8.67 21.84 19.37
CA PHE A 5 7.67 20.77 19.29
C PHE A 5 6.77 20.94 18.07
N LEU A 6 6.19 22.14 17.86
CA LEU A 6 5.36 22.43 16.69
C LEU A 6 6.12 22.23 15.37
N LEU A 7 7.37 22.69 15.29
CA LEU A 7 8.19 22.52 14.08
C LEU A 7 8.39 21.05 13.72
N ILE A 8 8.68 20.20 14.72
CA ILE A 8 8.89 18.76 14.53
C ILE A 8 7.58 18.07 14.12
N THR A 9 6.43 18.47 14.66
CA THR A 9 5.15 17.81 14.33
C THR A 9 4.59 18.26 12.99
N PHE A 10 4.64 19.56 12.68
CA PHE A 10 3.93 20.13 11.54
C PHE A 10 4.77 20.17 10.24
N ALA A 11 6.09 20.31 10.32
CA ALA A 11 6.92 20.37 9.11
C ALA A 11 6.90 19.07 8.28
N PRO A 12 6.93 17.86 8.87
CA PRO A 12 6.80 16.62 8.10
C PRO A 12 5.43 16.48 7.44
N MET A 13 4.36 16.87 8.16
CA MET A 13 2.99 16.81 7.66
C MET A 13 2.82 17.69 6.43
N GLU A 14 3.33 18.93 6.47
CA GLU A 14 3.24 19.84 5.33
C GLU A 14 4.02 19.31 4.11
N LYS A 15 5.22 18.77 4.32
CA LYS A 15 6.01 18.15 3.24
C LYS A 15 5.29 16.96 2.59
N LEU A 16 4.69 16.08 3.39
CA LEU A 16 3.93 14.93 2.88
C LEU A 16 2.68 15.37 2.14
N ARG A 17 1.93 16.30 2.72
CA ARG A 17 0.73 16.88 2.11
C ARG A 17 1.02 17.47 0.73
N GLN A 18 2.08 18.28 0.61
CA GLN A 18 2.51 18.86 -0.66
C GLN A 18 2.99 17.80 -1.66
N ARG A 19 3.82 16.85 -1.22
CA ARG A 19 4.37 15.79 -2.09
C ARG A 19 3.28 14.90 -2.68
N TRP A 20 2.22 14.66 -1.92
CA TRP A 20 1.10 13.80 -2.32
C TRP A 20 -0.10 14.57 -2.88
N GLY A 21 -0.04 15.91 -2.91
CA GLY A 21 -1.12 16.77 -3.43
C GLY A 21 -2.41 16.69 -2.61
N LEU A 22 -2.29 16.46 -1.29
CA LEU A 22 -3.43 16.31 -0.39
C LEU A 22 -3.91 17.68 0.13
N LYS A 23 -5.19 17.81 0.47
CA LYS A 23 -5.77 19.11 0.84
C LYS A 23 -5.56 19.42 2.31
N THR A 24 -5.72 18.42 3.17
CA THR A 24 -5.72 18.58 4.63
C THR A 24 -4.73 17.65 5.31
N ASN A 25 -4.37 17.95 6.55
CA ASN A 25 -3.56 17.05 7.37
C ASN A 25 -4.32 15.74 7.70
N TRP A 26 -5.66 15.82 7.75
CA TRP A 26 -6.51 14.63 7.92
C TRP A 26 -6.39 13.67 6.74
N ASP A 27 -6.25 14.17 5.51
CA ASP A 27 -6.02 13.31 4.34
C ASP A 27 -4.70 12.53 4.45
N VAL A 28 -3.64 13.18 4.95
CA VAL A 28 -2.34 12.51 5.18
C VAL A 28 -2.50 11.39 6.21
N ILE A 29 -3.16 11.68 7.33
CA ILE A 29 -3.42 10.68 8.38
C ILE A 29 -4.26 9.52 7.82
N ALA A 30 -5.31 9.80 7.06
CA ALA A 30 -6.14 8.80 6.42
C ALA A 30 -5.32 7.90 5.48
N VAL A 31 -4.44 8.48 4.66
CA VAL A 31 -3.53 7.71 3.78
C VAL A 31 -2.59 6.81 4.58
N LEU A 32 -2.02 7.29 5.68
CA LEU A 32 -1.15 6.48 6.56
C LEU A 32 -1.91 5.33 7.23
N ILE A 33 -3.15 5.56 7.64
CA ILE A 33 -4.03 4.51 8.20
C ILE A 33 -4.32 3.46 7.14
N VAL A 34 -4.71 3.87 5.92
CA VAL A 34 -4.97 2.96 4.81
C VAL A 34 -3.75 2.09 4.51
N PHE A 35 -2.54 2.67 4.45
CA PHE A 35 -1.32 1.91 4.23
C PHE A 35 -1.04 0.89 5.35
N SER A 36 -1.27 1.27 6.60
CA SER A 36 -1.07 0.41 7.77
C SER A 36 -2.04 -0.78 7.79
N ILE A 37 -3.32 -0.52 7.50
CA ILE A 37 -4.36 -1.55 7.40
C ILE A 37 -4.04 -2.48 6.22
N ASN A 38 -3.78 -1.91 5.04
CA ASN A 38 -3.58 -2.69 3.83
C ASN A 38 -2.33 -3.59 3.91
N GLY A 39 -1.23 -3.08 4.46
CA GLY A 39 0.00 -3.86 4.64
C GLY A 39 -0.20 -5.04 5.59
N SER A 40 -0.86 -4.80 6.72
CA SER A 40 -1.18 -5.85 7.70
C SER A 40 -2.13 -6.90 7.11
N PHE A 41 -3.18 -6.43 6.42
CA PHE A 41 -4.18 -7.29 5.78
C PHE A 41 -3.55 -8.18 4.70
N ALA A 42 -2.77 -7.62 3.77
CA ALA A 42 -2.17 -8.39 2.68
C ALA A 42 -1.21 -9.48 3.19
N SER A 43 -0.41 -9.18 4.23
CA SER A 43 0.45 -10.20 4.86
C SER A 43 -0.35 -11.28 5.60
N TRP A 44 -1.45 -10.90 6.24
CA TRP A 44 -2.35 -11.84 6.90
C TRP A 44 -3.02 -12.78 5.90
N VAL A 45 -3.57 -12.26 4.80
CA VAL A 45 -4.20 -13.06 3.72
C VAL A 45 -3.20 -13.96 2.99
N ALA A 46 -1.93 -13.54 2.86
CA ALA A 46 -0.91 -14.40 2.25
C ALA A 46 -0.65 -15.69 3.04
N LYS A 47 -0.86 -15.71 4.37
CA LYS A 47 -0.67 -16.92 5.19
C LYS A 47 -1.56 -18.09 4.78
N PRO A 48 -2.90 -17.99 4.78
CA PRO A 48 -3.77 -19.09 4.38
C PRO A 48 -3.54 -19.49 2.92
N ILE A 49 -3.19 -18.56 2.03
CA ILE A 49 -2.87 -18.90 0.64
C ILE A 49 -1.60 -19.75 0.56
N THR A 50 -0.52 -19.40 1.28
CA THR A 50 0.69 -20.23 1.33
C THR A 50 0.41 -21.63 1.90
N ALA A 51 -0.41 -21.72 2.95
CA ALA A 51 -0.81 -23.00 3.52
C ALA A 51 -1.65 -23.84 2.54
N PHE A 52 -2.57 -23.20 1.80
CA PHE A 52 -3.42 -23.85 0.81
C PHE A 52 -2.60 -24.48 -0.34
N ILE A 53 -1.53 -23.83 -0.78
CA ILE A 53 -0.61 -24.36 -1.80
C ILE A 53 0.44 -25.33 -1.23
N GLY A 54 0.34 -25.69 0.05
CA GLY A 54 1.22 -26.67 0.71
C GLY A 54 2.61 -26.13 1.08
N ILE A 55 2.80 -24.81 1.10
CA ILE A 55 4.08 -24.17 1.39
C ILE A 55 4.03 -23.53 2.78
N SER A 56 4.99 -23.87 3.63
CA SER A 56 5.10 -23.30 4.98
C SER A 56 6.51 -22.81 5.26
N SER A 57 6.65 -21.87 6.20
CA SER A 57 7.96 -21.37 6.64
C SER A 57 8.79 -22.43 7.37
N GLU A 58 8.14 -23.51 7.82
CA GLU A 58 8.78 -24.61 8.56
C GLU A 58 9.25 -25.72 7.63
N THR A 59 8.50 -25.98 6.56
CA THR A 59 8.74 -27.10 5.63
C THR A 59 9.43 -26.69 4.34
N THR A 60 9.44 -25.40 4.00
CA THR A 60 10.00 -24.88 2.75
C THR A 60 11.21 -24.02 3.02
N SER A 61 12.26 -24.16 2.19
CA SER A 61 13.45 -23.31 2.25
C SER A 61 13.06 -21.82 2.26
N PRO A 62 13.61 -20.99 3.17
CA PRO A 62 13.31 -19.56 3.23
C PRO A 62 13.51 -18.83 1.90
N TRP A 63 14.48 -19.27 1.10
CA TRP A 63 14.78 -18.74 -0.24
C TRP A 63 13.68 -18.99 -1.27
N ILE A 64 12.81 -19.98 -1.04
CA ILE A 64 11.66 -20.27 -1.90
C ILE A 64 10.40 -19.66 -1.28
N TYR A 65 10.24 -19.82 0.04
CA TYR A 65 9.09 -19.36 0.78
C TYR A 65 8.85 -17.84 0.63
N TRP A 66 9.89 -17.03 0.84
CA TRP A 66 9.74 -15.57 0.84
C TRP A 66 9.43 -14.98 -0.54
N PRO A 67 10.12 -15.35 -1.63
CA PRO A 67 9.76 -14.87 -2.97
C PRO A 67 8.31 -15.21 -3.35
N ILE A 68 7.86 -16.44 -3.09
CA ILE A 68 6.46 -16.83 -3.34
C ILE A 68 5.51 -15.99 -2.50
N ARG A 69 5.80 -15.84 -1.20
CA ARG A 69 4.97 -15.04 -0.31
C ARG A 69 4.89 -13.57 -0.74
N ILE A 70 6.01 -12.96 -1.17
CA ILE A 70 6.03 -11.59 -1.70
C ILE A 70 5.22 -11.51 -3.00
N LEU A 71 5.38 -12.49 -3.89
CA LEU A 71 4.64 -12.58 -5.15
C LEU A 71 3.13 -12.71 -4.91
N LEU A 72 2.70 -13.36 -3.83
CA LEU A 72 1.29 -13.44 -3.41
C LEU A 72 0.80 -12.15 -2.74
N ILE A 73 1.60 -11.56 -1.86
CA ILE A 73 1.25 -10.29 -1.18
C ILE A 73 1.05 -9.19 -2.21
N PHE A 74 1.85 -9.16 -3.28
CA PHE A 74 1.79 -8.12 -4.30
C PHE A 74 0.39 -7.93 -4.91
N PRO A 75 -0.24 -8.91 -5.59
CA PRO A 75 -1.55 -8.76 -6.19
C PRO A 75 -2.64 -8.53 -5.13
N ILE A 76 -2.54 -9.15 -3.95
CA ILE A 76 -3.48 -8.89 -2.85
C ILE A 76 -3.42 -7.40 -2.50
N TYR A 77 -2.23 -6.90 -2.20
CA TYR A 77 -2.00 -5.51 -1.82
C TYR A 77 -2.50 -4.55 -2.90
N GLN A 78 -2.24 -4.83 -4.17
CA GLN A 78 -2.71 -3.98 -5.26
C GLN A 78 -4.24 -3.95 -5.29
N SER A 79 -4.90 -5.12 -5.27
CA SER A 79 -6.37 -5.16 -5.30
C SER A 79 -7.03 -4.49 -4.07
N THR A 80 -6.42 -4.60 -2.89
CA THR A 80 -7.03 -4.16 -1.63
C THR A 80 -6.73 -2.69 -1.30
N LEU A 81 -5.62 -2.14 -1.76
CA LEU A 81 -5.22 -0.76 -1.45
C LEU A 81 -6.26 0.28 -1.89
N PRO A 82 -6.76 0.31 -3.14
CA PRO A 82 -7.79 1.26 -3.54
C PRO A 82 -9.12 0.98 -2.83
N LEU A 83 -9.45 -0.28 -2.51
CA LEU A 83 -10.67 -0.64 -1.77
C LEU A 83 -10.65 -0.09 -0.34
N VAL A 84 -9.56 -0.29 0.40
CA VAL A 84 -9.41 0.30 1.74
C VAL A 84 -9.33 1.81 1.63
N GLY A 85 -8.63 2.35 0.63
CA GLY A 85 -8.60 3.79 0.34
C GLY A 85 -9.98 4.39 0.12
N TRP A 86 -10.88 3.66 -0.53
CA TRP A 86 -12.28 4.08 -0.73
C TRP A 86 -13.04 4.23 0.59
N LEU A 87 -12.83 3.35 1.57
CA LEU A 87 -13.46 3.45 2.90
C LEU A 87 -13.08 4.75 3.64
N PHE A 88 -11.92 5.33 3.31
CA PHE A 88 -11.44 6.60 3.87
C PHE A 88 -11.60 7.79 2.90
N GLY A 89 -12.34 7.63 1.80
CA GLY A 89 -12.58 8.68 0.81
C GLY A 89 -11.39 8.99 -0.12
N GLN A 90 -10.32 8.19 -0.08
CA GLN A 90 -9.06 8.39 -0.81
C GLN A 90 -8.91 7.44 -2.02
N PHE A 91 -10.01 6.86 -2.55
CA PHE A 91 -9.96 5.93 -3.69
C PHE A 91 -9.18 6.49 -4.89
N LYS A 92 -9.49 7.72 -5.32
CA LYS A 92 -8.84 8.35 -6.49
C LYS A 92 -7.34 8.52 -6.29
N PHE A 93 -6.92 8.86 -5.08
CA PHE A 93 -5.51 8.99 -4.71
C PHE A 93 -4.79 7.64 -4.87
N PHE A 94 -5.33 6.59 -4.23
CA PHE A 94 -4.71 5.26 -4.28
C PHE A 94 -4.78 4.61 -5.66
N TRP A 95 -5.85 4.82 -6.42
CA TRP A 95 -5.94 4.35 -7.80
C TRP A 95 -4.90 5.02 -8.70
N ALA A 96 -4.68 6.32 -8.57
CA ALA A 96 -3.62 7.02 -9.30
C ALA A 96 -2.22 6.57 -8.86
N PHE A 97 -2.02 6.38 -7.55
CA PHE A 97 -0.79 5.88 -6.96
C PHE A 97 -0.43 4.49 -7.51
N GLU A 98 -1.40 3.58 -7.51
CA GLU A 98 -1.25 2.20 -7.99
C GLU A 98 -0.98 2.13 -9.49
N LYS A 99 -1.75 2.83 -10.31
CA LYS A 99 -1.50 2.90 -11.76
C LYS A 99 -0.09 3.40 -12.07
N LYS A 100 0.37 4.41 -11.34
CA LYS A 100 1.74 4.94 -11.47
C LYS A 100 2.79 3.91 -11.03
N PHE A 101 2.55 3.19 -9.95
CA PHE A 101 3.44 2.15 -9.45
C PHE A 101 3.54 0.95 -10.41
N LEU A 102 2.40 0.40 -10.82
CA LEU A 102 2.33 -0.72 -11.76
C LEU A 102 2.83 -0.34 -13.15
N GLY A 103 2.58 0.89 -13.61
CA GLY A 103 3.15 1.41 -14.83
C GLY A 103 4.69 1.40 -14.83
N ARG A 104 5.31 1.73 -13.70
CA ARG A 104 6.79 1.69 -13.54
C ARG A 104 7.35 0.28 -13.47
N LEU A 105 6.54 -0.70 -13.08
CA LEU A 105 6.90 -2.12 -13.09
C LEU A 105 6.69 -2.78 -14.46
N GLY A 106 6.30 -2.01 -15.49
CA GLY A 106 6.03 -2.54 -16.84
C GLY A 106 4.62 -3.09 -17.02
N LEU A 107 3.77 -3.04 -15.99
CA LEU A 107 2.37 -3.50 -16.03
C LEU A 107 1.38 -2.40 -16.46
N GLY A 108 1.88 -1.33 -17.08
CA GLY A 108 1.05 -0.19 -17.53
C GLY A 108 0.01 -0.56 -18.59
N PHE A 109 0.18 -1.69 -19.29
CA PHE A 109 -0.79 -2.18 -20.28
C PHE A 109 -2.15 -2.55 -19.67
N LEU A 110 -2.20 -2.86 -18.36
CA LEU A 110 -3.44 -3.19 -17.65
C LEU A 110 -4.42 -2.00 -17.56
N PHE A 111 -3.93 -0.78 -17.80
CA PHE A 111 -4.70 0.46 -17.63
C PHE A 111 -4.88 1.24 -18.93
N LYS A 112 -4.53 0.67 -20.08
CA LYS A 112 -4.86 1.27 -21.37
C LYS A 112 -6.35 1.08 -21.62
N ASP A 113 -7.07 2.18 -21.74
CA ASP A 113 -8.40 2.15 -22.29
C ASP A 113 -8.31 1.64 -23.74
N LYS A 114 -9.08 0.59 -24.03
CA LYS A 114 -9.31 0.18 -25.41
C LYS A 114 -10.18 1.26 -26.04
N ASN A 115 -9.55 2.22 -26.71
CA ASN A 115 -10.24 3.09 -27.67
C ASN A 115 -10.83 2.25 -28.80
#